data_AF-A0A371PEI5-F1
#
_entry.id   AF-A0A371PEI5-F1
#
_cell.length_a   1.000
_cell.length_b   1.000
_cell.length_c   1.000
_cell.angle_alpha   90.00
_cell.angle_beta   90.00
_cell.angle_gamma   90.00
#
_symmetry.space_group_name_H-M   'P 1'
#
loop_
_entity.id
_entity.type
_entity.pdbx_description
1 polymer ?
#
loop_
_entity_poly.entity_id
_entity_poly.type
_entity_poly.pdbx_seq_one_letter_code
_entity_poly.pdbx_strand_id
1 'polypeptide(L)'
;MSFALWAIQIFVGLMFLMAGVMKSTINEKSREKLPWTKEYSDGYVRFVGISELLGGLGLILPGALGIATILTPIAAAGLAVIMVLAIVFHVKRKENQAIGMNVVLLLLVLFVVVGRLWIAPF
;
A
#
# COMPACT_ATOMS: atom_id res chain seq x y z
N MET A 1 11.90 -19.73 2.88
CA MET A 1 11.67 -18.56 2.00
C MET A 1 10.22 -18.07 2.03
N SER A 2 9.23 -18.96 2.14
CA SER A 2 7.81 -18.59 2.32
C SER A 2 7.52 -17.80 3.60
N PHE A 3 8.16 -18.14 4.73
CA PHE A 3 7.93 -17.45 6.01
C PHE A 3 8.31 -15.95 5.97
N ALA A 4 9.49 -15.62 5.42
CA ALA A 4 9.93 -14.23 5.32
C ALA A 4 9.01 -13.40 4.39
N LEU A 5 8.58 -13.97 3.25
CA LEU A 5 7.61 -13.33 2.37
C LEU A 5 6.26 -13.09 3.07
N TRP A 6 5.78 -14.08 3.81
CA TRP A 6 4.57 -13.95 4.62
C TRP A 6 4.68 -12.87 5.69
N ALA A 7 5.80 -12.82 6.41
CA ALA A 7 6.04 -11.78 7.42
C ALA A 7 6.00 -10.38 6.80
N ILE A 8 6.67 -10.18 5.66
CA ILE A 8 6.65 -8.91 4.93
C ILE A 8 5.25 -8.58 4.39
N GLN A 9 4.56 -9.56 3.79
CA GLN A 9 3.20 -9.37 3.28
C GLN A 9 2.21 -8.97 4.34
N ILE A 10 2.23 -9.64 5.50
CA ILE A 10 1.36 -9.32 6.62
C ILE A 10 1.69 -7.93 7.14
N PHE A 11 2.98 -7.64 7.36
CA PHE A 11 3.42 -6.34 7.85
C PHE A 11 2.99 -5.20 6.93
N VAL A 12 3.35 -5.28 5.64
CA VAL A 12 3.02 -4.25 4.64
C VAL A 12 1.51 -4.19 4.38
N GLY A 13 0.84 -5.34 4.31
CA GLY A 13 -0.60 -5.42 4.14
C GLY A 13 -1.33 -4.72 5.29
N LEU A 14 -0.96 -4.96 6.54
CA LEU A 14 -1.54 -4.27 7.70
C LEU A 14 -1.30 -2.75 7.67
N MET A 15 -0.11 -2.31 7.27
CA MET A 15 0.17 -0.87 7.11
C MET A 15 -0.75 -0.23 6.08
N PHE A 16 -0.94 -0.87 4.92
CA PHE A 16 -1.84 -0.38 3.88
C PHE A 16 -3.33 -0.47 4.26
N LEU A 17 -3.72 -1.49 5.03
CA LEU A 17 -5.06 -1.55 5.60
C LEU A 17 -5.31 -0.36 6.52
N MET A 18 -4.38 -0.07 7.44
CA MET A 18 -4.50 1.08 8.33
C MET A 18 -4.54 2.40 7.56
N ALA A 19 -3.61 2.62 6.63
CA ALA A 19 -3.55 3.82 5.80
C ALA A 19 -4.83 3.99 4.97
N GLY A 20 -5.30 2.90 4.37
CA GLY A 20 -6.49 2.89 3.54
C GLY A 20 -7.78 3.13 4.33
N VAL A 21 -7.92 2.60 5.56
CA VAL A 21 -9.04 2.95 6.46
C VAL A 21 -9.01 4.44 6.78
N MET A 22 -7.84 4.98 7.14
CA MET A 22 -7.70 6.40 7.50
C MET A 22 -8.11 7.35 6.36
N LYS A 23 -7.80 6.99 5.12
CA LYS A 23 -8.11 7.79 3.92
C LYS A 23 -9.53 7.56 3.39
N SER A 24 -10.04 6.32 3.44
CA SER A 24 -11.41 6.01 3.00
C SER A 24 -12.48 6.57 3.93
N THR A 25 -12.16 6.74 5.21
CA THR A 25 -13.04 7.34 6.24
C THR A 25 -12.71 8.82 6.52
N ILE A 26 -12.12 9.52 5.53
CA ILE A 26 -11.74 10.93 5.68
C ILE A 26 -12.91 11.78 6.18
N ASN A 27 -12.63 12.57 7.21
CA ASN A 27 -13.53 13.53 7.84
C ASN A 27 -12.70 14.76 8.29
N GLU A 28 -13.38 15.76 8.84
CA GLU A 28 -12.76 17.04 9.23
C GLU A 28 -11.62 16.87 10.25
N LYS A 29 -11.78 15.98 11.24
CA LYS A 29 -10.73 15.66 12.22
C LYS A 29 -9.55 14.91 11.60
N SER A 30 -9.81 14.00 10.66
CA SER A 30 -8.77 13.24 9.96
C SER A 30 -7.91 14.13 9.05
N ARG A 31 -8.49 15.21 8.50
CA ARG A 31 -7.78 16.21 7.69
C ARG A 31 -6.72 16.99 8.48
N GLU A 32 -6.87 17.11 9.80
CA GLU A 32 -5.84 17.73 10.65
C GLU A 32 -4.59 16.85 10.75
N LYS A 33 -4.79 15.53 10.78
CA LYS A 33 -3.69 14.55 10.87
C LYS A 33 -3.01 14.26 9.53
N LEU A 34 -3.69 14.55 8.42
CA LEU A 34 -3.19 14.37 7.06
C LEU A 34 -3.25 15.70 6.30
N PRO A 35 -2.32 16.65 6.55
CA PRO A 35 -2.40 18.01 6.01
C PRO A 35 -2.58 18.06 4.49
N TRP A 36 -1.98 17.10 3.79
CA TRP A 36 -2.08 16.98 2.34
C TRP A 36 -3.51 16.82 1.82
N THR A 37 -4.39 16.21 2.61
CA THR A 37 -5.79 15.96 2.23
C THR A 37 -6.63 17.23 2.16
N LYS A 38 -6.17 18.34 2.76
CA LYS A 38 -6.87 19.64 2.72
C LYS A 38 -6.87 20.27 1.32
N GLU A 39 -5.90 19.92 0.49
CA GLU A 39 -5.74 20.44 -0.87
C GLU A 39 -6.51 19.63 -1.93
N TYR A 40 -7.13 18.52 -1.54
CA TYR A 40 -7.84 17.61 -2.45
C TYR A 40 -9.30 17.42 -2.04
N SER A 41 -10.12 17.00 -3.01
CA SER A 41 -11.51 16.61 -2.73
C SER A 41 -11.55 15.33 -1.89
N ASP A 42 -12.59 15.20 -1.06
CA ASP A 42 -12.79 13.99 -0.26
C ASP A 42 -12.89 12.74 -1.15
N GLY A 43 -13.52 12.86 -2.32
CA GLY A 43 -13.62 11.76 -3.29
C GLY A 43 -12.25 11.24 -3.74
N TYR A 44 -11.29 12.13 -4.01
CA TYR A 44 -9.93 11.75 -4.40
C TYR A 44 -9.20 11.04 -3.26
N VAL A 45 -9.29 11.58 -2.03
CA VAL A 45 -8.64 10.99 -0.85
C VAL A 45 -9.24 9.61 -0.56
N ARG A 46 -10.56 9.47 -0.66
CA ARG A 46 -11.26 8.19 -0.49
C ARG A 46 -10.89 7.18 -1.55
N PHE A 47 -10.75 7.61 -2.81
CA PHE A 47 -10.28 6.74 -3.89
C PHE A 47 -8.92 6.15 -3.56
N VAL A 48 -7.94 6.98 -3.20
CA VAL A 48 -6.61 6.51 -2.78
C VAL A 48 -6.71 5.53 -1.61
N GLY A 49 -7.53 5.86 -0.59
CA GLY A 49 -7.72 5.00 0.57
C GLY A 49 -8.34 3.64 0.24
N ILE A 50 -9.34 3.60 -0.65
CA ILE A 50 -9.96 2.36 -1.10
C ILE A 50 -8.97 1.53 -1.92
N SER A 51 -8.18 2.17 -2.80
CA SER A 51 -7.13 1.46 -3.55
C SER A 51 -6.08 0.83 -2.63
N GLU A 52 -5.65 1.54 -1.59
CA GLU A 52 -4.72 1.01 -0.59
C GLU A 52 -5.35 -0.11 0.25
N LEU A 53 -6.63 0.00 0.63
CA LEU A 53 -7.36 -1.07 1.31
C LEU A 53 -7.41 -2.34 0.48
N LEU A 54 -7.81 -2.21 -0.80
CA LEU A 54 -7.88 -3.34 -1.72
C LEU A 54 -6.50 -3.96 -1.94
N GLY A 55 -5.45 -3.14 -2.04
CA GLY A 55 -4.07 -3.61 -2.12
C GLY A 55 -3.64 -4.37 -0.86
N GLY A 56 -3.92 -3.85 0.33
CA GLY A 56 -3.62 -4.50 1.60
C GLY A 56 -4.36 -5.82 1.80
N LEU A 57 -5.64 -5.88 1.44
CA LEU A 57 -6.43 -7.11 1.45
C LEU A 57 -5.92 -8.11 0.41
N GLY A 58 -5.64 -7.65 -0.81
CA GLY A 58 -5.13 -8.49 -1.89
C GLY A 58 -3.72 -9.06 -1.62
N LEU A 59 -2.92 -8.38 -0.80
CA LEU A 59 -1.63 -8.89 -0.32
C LEU A 59 -1.75 -10.12 0.58
N ILE A 60 -2.85 -10.26 1.33
CA ILE A 60 -2.98 -11.26 2.40
C ILE A 60 -4.01 -12.34 2.04
N LEU A 61 -5.24 -11.94 1.66
CA LEU A 61 -6.38 -12.85 1.54
C LEU A 61 -6.21 -13.93 0.45
N PRO A 62 -5.79 -13.62 -0.79
CA PRO A 62 -5.68 -14.63 -1.84
C PRO A 62 -4.69 -15.75 -1.48
N GLY A 63 -3.53 -15.37 -0.94
CA GLY A 63 -2.52 -16.31 -0.44
C GLY A 63 -2.97 -17.09 0.78
N ALA A 64 -3.74 -16.49 1.69
CA ALA A 64 -4.18 -17.12 2.93
C ALA A 64 -5.32 -18.12 2.70
N LEU A 65 -6.21 -17.79 1.75
CA LEU A 65 -7.36 -18.62 1.39
C LEU A 65 -7.01 -19.66 0.32
N GLY A 66 -5.87 -19.52 -0.37
CA GLY A 66 -5.50 -20.38 -1.49
C GLY A 66 -6.34 -20.15 -2.76
N ILE A 67 -7.06 -19.03 -2.84
CA ILE A 67 -7.98 -18.72 -3.94
C ILE A 67 -7.39 -17.58 -4.76
N ALA A 68 -7.29 -17.78 -6.08
CA ALA A 68 -6.78 -16.79 -7.03
C ALA A 68 -5.47 -16.11 -6.55
N THR A 69 -4.49 -16.92 -6.14
CA THR A 69 -3.22 -16.48 -5.52
C THR A 69 -2.42 -15.49 -6.36
N ILE A 70 -2.65 -15.44 -7.68
CA ILE A 70 -2.11 -14.43 -8.61
C ILE A 70 -2.56 -12.99 -8.27
N LEU A 71 -3.67 -12.82 -7.55
CA LEU A 71 -4.12 -11.51 -7.09
C LEU A 71 -3.15 -10.88 -6.08
N THR A 72 -2.36 -11.68 -5.36
CA THR A 72 -1.36 -11.17 -4.41
C THR A 72 -0.24 -10.38 -5.08
N PRO A 73 0.50 -10.92 -6.08
CA PRO A 73 1.49 -10.12 -6.78
C PRO A 73 0.87 -8.96 -7.59
N ILE A 74 -0.37 -9.10 -8.08
CA ILE A 74 -1.09 -8.00 -8.74
C ILE A 74 -1.38 -6.86 -7.74
N ALA A 75 -1.88 -7.18 -6.54
CA ALA A 75 -2.12 -6.21 -5.49
C ALA A 75 -0.83 -5.52 -5.04
N ALA A 76 0.26 -6.28 -4.88
CA ALA A 76 1.57 -5.74 -4.56
C ALA A 76 2.08 -4.79 -5.65
N ALA A 77 1.88 -5.11 -6.93
CA ALA A 77 2.23 -4.23 -8.04
C ALA A 77 1.37 -2.95 -8.06
N GLY A 78 0.07 -3.05 -7.78
CA GLY A 78 -0.81 -1.88 -7.65
C GLY A 78 -0.36 -0.95 -6.52
N LEU A 79 0.01 -1.50 -5.36
CA LEU A 79 0.58 -0.74 -4.26
C LEU A 79 1.93 -0.10 -4.62
N ALA A 80 2.77 -0.78 -5.41
CA ALA A 80 4.01 -0.22 -5.92
C ALA A 80 3.76 1.04 -6.76
N VAL A 81 2.74 1.01 -7.64
CA VAL A 81 2.33 2.19 -8.41
C VAL A 81 1.90 3.32 -7.48
N ILE A 82 1.09 3.04 -6.45
CA ILE A 82 0.68 4.05 -5.45
C ILE A 82 1.89 4.65 -4.74
N MET A 83 2.88 3.84 -4.35
CA MET A 83 4.11 4.34 -3.71
C MET A 83 4.93 5.23 -4.63
N VAL A 84 5.06 4.88 -5.92
CA VAL A 84 5.75 5.76 -6.89
C VAL A 84 5.04 7.10 -7.02
N LEU A 85 3.71 7.09 -7.14
CA LEU A 85 2.92 8.33 -7.18
C LEU A 85 3.06 9.15 -5.89
N ALA A 86 3.06 8.49 -4.73
CA ALA A 86 3.26 9.13 -3.43
C ALA A 86 4.67 9.75 -3.30
N ILE A 87 5.71 9.06 -3.77
CA ILE A 87 7.08 9.60 -3.79
C ILE A 87 7.13 10.88 -4.62
N VAL A 88 6.62 10.86 -5.85
CA VAL A 88 6.57 12.04 -6.72
C VAL A 88 5.82 13.19 -6.05
N PHE A 89 4.72 12.88 -5.36
CA PHE A 89 3.94 13.85 -4.61
C PHE A 89 4.72 14.49 -3.46
N HIS A 90 5.39 13.69 -2.62
CA HIS A 90 6.16 14.18 -1.48
C HIS A 90 7.45 14.91 -1.90
N VAL A 91 8.07 14.51 -3.01
CA VAL A 91 9.22 15.23 -3.62
C VAL A 91 8.84 16.66 -3.99
N LYS A 92 7.67 16.86 -4.62
CA LYS A 92 7.18 18.20 -4.98
C LYS A 92 6.96 19.10 -3.76
N ARG A 93 6.73 18.51 -2.58
CA ARG A 93 6.47 19.20 -1.31
C ARG A 93 7.69 19.27 -0.37
N LYS A 94 8.82 18.70 -0.79
CA LYS A 94 10.07 18.63 0.01
C LYS A 94 9.89 17.94 1.37
N GLU A 95 8.97 16.97 1.45
CA GLU A 95 8.68 16.20 2.66
C GLU A 95 9.61 14.98 2.77
N ASN A 96 10.88 15.21 3.08
CA ASN A 96 11.94 14.19 3.02
C ASN A 96 11.66 12.91 3.84
N GLN A 97 11.03 13.05 5.01
CA GLN A 97 10.68 11.91 5.86
C GLN A 97 9.64 10.99 5.19
N ALA A 98 8.63 11.58 4.54
CA ALA A 98 7.60 10.81 3.84
C ALA A 98 8.17 10.10 2.61
N ILE A 99 9.14 10.72 1.92
CA ILE A 99 9.85 10.08 0.80
C ILE A 99 10.54 8.80 1.27
N GLY A 100 11.32 8.86 2.36
CA GLY A 100 12.02 7.71 2.89
C GLY A 100 11.09 6.54 3.22
N MET A 101 9.97 6.81 3.90
CA MET A 101 8.97 5.78 4.21
C MET A 101 8.38 5.15 2.95
N ASN A 102 7.98 5.95 1.95
CA ASN A 102 7.41 5.42 0.72
C ASN A 102 8.43 4.60 -0.09
N VAL A 103 9.72 4.97 -0.08
CA VAL A 103 10.78 4.17 -0.72
C VAL A 103 10.92 2.81 -0.03
N VAL A 104 10.92 2.77 1.30
CA VAL A 104 10.97 1.49 2.04
C VAL A 104 9.76 0.63 1.69
N LEU A 105 8.56 1.19 1.73
CA LEU A 105 7.34 0.46 1.38
C LEU A 105 7.35 -0.03 -0.07
N LEU A 106 7.82 0.80 -1.02
CA LEU A 106 7.99 0.43 -2.42
C LEU A 106 8.91 -0.79 -2.57
N LEU A 107 10.07 -0.79 -1.91
CA LEU A 107 11.00 -1.91 -1.97
C LEU A 107 10.39 -3.18 -1.39
N LEU A 108 9.65 -3.09 -0.30
CA LEU A 108 8.98 -4.24 0.30
C LEU A 108 7.88 -4.82 -0.60
N VAL A 109 7.04 -3.98 -1.24
CA VAL A 109 6.01 -4.50 -2.16
C VAL A 109 6.63 -5.08 -3.42
N LEU A 110 7.71 -4.49 -3.95
CA LEU A 110 8.45 -5.06 -5.09
C LEU A 110 9.09 -6.41 -4.73
N PHE A 111 9.64 -6.53 -3.52
CA PHE A 111 10.14 -7.79 -3.01
C PHE A 111 9.04 -8.86 -2.95
N VAL A 112 7.82 -8.49 -2.55
CA VAL A 112 6.67 -9.41 -2.59
C VAL A 112 6.29 -9.80 -4.02
N VAL A 113 6.26 -8.84 -4.96
CA VAL A 113 5.98 -9.13 -6.40
C VAL A 113 6.95 -10.18 -6.92
N VAL A 114 8.26 -9.92 -6.79
CA VAL A 114 9.30 -10.83 -7.28
C VAL A 114 9.25 -12.16 -6.52
N GLY A 115 9.07 -12.10 -5.21
CA GLY A 115 8.97 -13.25 -4.34
C GLY A 115 7.85 -14.21 -4.70
N ARG A 116 6.66 -13.69 -5.03
CA ARG A 116 5.49 -14.52 -5.36
C ARG A 116 5.40 -14.93 -6.83
N LEU A 117 6.05 -14.21 -7.73
CA LEU A 117 6.08 -14.60 -9.15
C LEU A 117 7.19 -15.60 -9.47
N TRP A 118 8.38 -15.46 -8.88
CA TRP A 118 9.58 -16.16 -9.36
C TRP A 118 10.27 -17.02 -8.31
N ILE A 119 10.28 -16.61 -7.04
CA ILE A 119 11.11 -17.24 -6.00
C ILE A 119 10.34 -18.31 -5.23
N ALA A 120 9.14 -17.98 -4.78
CA ALA A 120 8.27 -18.83 -3.98
C ALA A 120 6.79 -18.57 -4.31
N PRO A 121 6.32 -19.07 -5.48
CA PRO A 121 4.90 -19.12 -5.79
C PRO A 121 4.12 -19.89 -4.69
N PHE A 122 2.83 -19.60 -4.58
CA PHE A 122 1.92 -20.31 -3.68
C PHE A 122 1.49 -21.65 -4.28
#